data_AF-A0A925XHL0-F1
#
_entry.id   AF-A0A925XHL0-F1
#
_cell.length_a   1.000
_cell.length_b   1.000
_cell.length_c   1.000
_cell.angle_alpha   90.00
_cell.angle_beta   90.00
_cell.angle_gamma   90.00
#
_symmetry.space_group_name_H-M   'P 1'
#
loop_
_entity.id
_entity.type
_entity.pdbx_description
1 polymer ?
#
loop_
_entity_poly.entity_id
_entity_poly.type
_entity_poly.pdbx_seq_one_letter_code
_entity_poly.pdbx_strand_id
1 'polypeptide(L)'
;GSVGAFDLHRESDSLRDRYGRTKFGQSLLAARRLVEAGVSLITVNWDDDSRFDKVSPHWDTHHQNFPKLRDGLCPPFDQSFSMFLEDLAARGLLDSTLVVACGEFGRSPRIGLITQNGMTEKTGRDHWPHAFTVLLAGGGVRGGQVYGATSSTGGFVADNPVTPADLSATILFHLGIDIHREYDDQFQRVPQRLGEGLPIRGLG
;
A
#
# COMPACT_ATOMS: atom_id res chain seq x y z
N GLY A 1 -10.59 13.74 20.61
CA GLY A 1 -11.36 12.62 20.05
C GLY A 1 -11.10 12.54 18.55
N SER A 2 -11.08 11.33 17.98
CA SER A 2 -10.71 11.07 16.58
C SER A 2 -11.59 11.78 15.54
N VAL A 3 -12.81 12.18 15.89
CA VAL A 3 -13.72 12.94 14.99
C VAL A 3 -13.09 14.23 14.46
N GLY A 4 -12.30 14.93 15.29
CA GLY A 4 -11.62 16.17 14.87
C GLY A 4 -10.43 15.94 13.93
N ALA A 5 -9.99 14.70 13.72
CA ALA A 5 -8.90 14.38 12.81
C ALA A 5 -9.31 14.55 11.35
N PHE A 6 -10.59 14.36 11.02
CA PHE A 6 -11.13 14.54 9.66
C PHE A 6 -11.34 16.00 9.28
N ASP A 7 -11.32 16.93 10.24
CA ASP A 7 -11.41 18.35 9.96
C ASP A 7 -10.06 18.92 9.48
N LEU A 8 -9.84 18.83 8.16
CA LEU A 8 -8.64 19.32 7.50
C LEU A 8 -8.55 20.84 7.43
N HIS A 9 -9.62 21.59 7.74
CA HIS A 9 -9.57 23.05 7.78
C HIS A 9 -8.72 23.58 8.95
N ARG A 10 -8.37 22.70 9.89
CA ARG A 10 -7.46 22.98 10.99
C ARG A 10 -5.99 22.98 10.57
N GLU A 11 -5.69 22.52 9.36
CA GLU A 11 -4.35 22.52 8.79
C GLU A 11 -4.16 23.73 7.88
N SER A 12 -2.95 24.29 7.87
CA SER A 12 -2.62 25.41 7.00
C SER A 12 -2.79 25.03 5.52
N ASP A 13 -3.18 26.00 4.69
CA ASP A 13 -3.30 25.77 3.25
C ASP A 13 -1.98 25.33 2.62
N SER A 14 -0.85 25.91 3.07
CA SER A 14 0.47 25.51 2.60
C SER A 14 0.76 24.03 2.84
N LEU A 15 0.42 23.49 4.01
CA LEU A 15 0.61 22.07 4.29
C LEU A 15 -0.29 21.20 3.40
N ARG A 16 -1.56 21.61 3.24
CA ARG A 16 -2.51 20.91 2.38
C ARG A 16 -2.06 20.91 0.91
N ASP A 17 -1.41 21.98 0.46
CA ASP A 17 -0.84 22.09 -0.88
C ASP A 17 0.37 21.17 -1.06
N ARG A 18 1.22 21.02 -0.03
CA ARG A 18 2.37 20.09 -0.08
C ARG A 18 1.92 18.64 -0.24
N TYR A 19 0.86 18.22 0.48
CA TYR A 19 0.23 16.91 0.29
C TYR A 19 -0.45 16.76 -1.07
N GLY A 20 -0.71 17.85 -1.78
CA GLY A 20 -1.53 17.86 -2.99
C GLY A 20 -3.02 17.96 -2.66
N ARG A 21 -3.74 18.81 -3.42
CA ARG A 21 -5.21 19.01 -3.31
C ARG A 21 -6.01 17.91 -4.02
N THR A 22 -5.48 16.69 -4.04
CA THR A 22 -6.16 15.51 -4.55
C THR A 22 -6.90 14.80 -3.41
N LYS A 23 -7.88 13.95 -3.73
CA LYS A 23 -8.54 13.13 -2.71
C LYS A 23 -7.52 12.30 -1.94
N PHE A 24 -6.60 11.63 -2.64
CA PHE A 24 -5.57 10.80 -2.04
C PHE A 24 -4.64 11.60 -1.11
N GLY A 25 -4.13 12.75 -1.56
CA GLY A 25 -3.26 13.60 -0.74
C GLY A 25 -3.95 14.09 0.53
N GLN A 26 -5.20 14.53 0.42
CA GLN A 26 -5.98 14.94 1.58
C GLN A 26 -6.37 13.76 2.49
N SER A 27 -6.55 12.55 1.95
CA SER A 27 -6.74 11.34 2.75
C SER A 27 -5.49 10.96 3.54
N LEU A 28 -4.29 11.11 2.99
CA LEU A 28 -3.04 10.91 3.74
C LEU A 28 -2.85 11.97 4.84
N LEU A 29 -3.23 13.23 4.59
CA LEU A 29 -3.23 14.26 5.63
C LEU A 29 -4.21 13.93 6.78
N ALA A 30 -5.40 13.44 6.45
CA ALA A 30 -6.34 12.96 7.45
C ALA A 30 -5.78 11.75 8.23
N ALA A 31 -5.11 10.82 7.53
CA ALA A 31 -4.43 9.69 8.17
C ALA A 31 -3.35 10.17 9.15
N ARG A 32 -2.54 11.17 8.80
CA ARG A 32 -1.55 11.73 9.73
C ARG A 32 -2.20 12.24 11.01
N ARG A 33 -3.32 12.97 10.89
CA ARG A 33 -4.08 13.46 12.05
C ARG A 33 -4.70 12.33 12.88
N LEU A 34 -5.07 11.21 12.25
CA LEU A 34 -5.55 10.02 12.94
C LEU A 34 -4.42 9.33 13.72
N VAL A 35 -3.20 9.29 13.16
CA VAL A 35 -2.00 8.81 13.88
C VAL A 35 -1.75 9.69 15.11
N GLU A 36 -1.78 11.02 14.98
CA GLU A 36 -1.68 11.95 16.12
C GLU A 36 -2.77 11.76 17.18
N ALA A 37 -3.97 11.37 16.75
CA ALA A 37 -5.08 11.08 17.64
C ALA A 37 -5.01 9.69 18.30
N GLY A 38 -3.95 8.90 18.01
CA GLY A 38 -3.71 7.58 18.61
C GLY A 38 -4.53 6.44 17.99
N VAL A 39 -4.98 6.58 16.74
CA VAL A 39 -5.69 5.49 16.04
C VAL A 39 -4.71 4.39 15.65
N SER A 40 -5.03 3.16 16.04
CA SER A 40 -4.11 2.01 15.99
C SER A 40 -3.96 1.40 14.60
N LEU A 41 -5.00 1.51 13.77
CA LEU A 41 -5.03 0.97 12.41
C LEU A 41 -5.81 1.92 11.50
N ILE A 42 -5.17 2.37 10.44
CA ILE A 42 -5.72 3.33 9.48
C ILE A 42 -5.52 2.76 8.09
N THR A 43 -6.60 2.68 7.31
CA THR A 43 -6.54 2.27 5.91
C THR A 43 -6.90 3.46 5.04
N VAL A 44 -6.01 3.82 4.12
CA VAL A 44 -6.26 4.80 3.08
C VAL A 44 -6.39 4.07 1.75
N ASN A 45 -7.60 4.06 1.19
CA ASN A 45 -7.84 3.54 -0.13
C ASN A 45 -7.68 4.66 -1.15
N TRP A 46 -6.94 4.40 -2.23
CA TRP A 46 -6.89 5.34 -3.34
C TRP A 46 -8.17 5.23 -4.16
N ASP A 47 -9.01 6.24 -4.05
CA ASP A 47 -10.23 6.35 -4.82
C ASP A 47 -9.94 6.43 -6.32
N ASP A 48 -10.50 5.50 -7.11
CA ASP A 48 -10.51 5.58 -8.56
C ASP A 48 -11.31 6.83 -8.96
N ASP A 49 -10.63 7.85 -9.47
CA ASP A 49 -11.22 9.05 -10.06
C ASP A 49 -11.55 8.87 -11.56
N SER A 50 -11.12 7.75 -12.15
CA SER A 50 -11.30 7.34 -13.54
C SER A 50 -12.43 6.33 -13.73
N ARG A 51 -13.35 6.18 -12.75
CA ARG A 51 -14.44 5.15 -12.73
C ARG A 51 -15.30 5.06 -14.00
N PHE A 52 -15.22 6.06 -14.87
CA PHE A 52 -15.95 6.13 -16.14
C PHE A 52 -15.22 5.50 -17.33
N ASP A 53 -13.92 5.20 -17.21
CA ASP A 53 -13.10 4.60 -18.28
C ASP A 53 -13.50 3.13 -18.55
N LYS A 54 -14.15 2.45 -17.58
CA LYS A 54 -14.72 1.08 -17.61
C LYS A 54 -13.80 -0.07 -18.09
N VAL A 55 -12.62 0.23 -18.63
CA VAL A 55 -11.74 -0.71 -19.33
C VAL A 55 -10.39 -0.84 -18.62
N SER A 56 -9.99 0.16 -17.81
CA SER A 56 -8.77 0.15 -17.01
C SER A 56 -8.93 1.05 -15.78
N PRO A 57 -9.59 0.55 -14.72
CA PRO A 57 -9.83 1.34 -13.51
C PRO A 57 -8.51 1.69 -12.81
N HIS A 58 -8.18 2.98 -12.75
CA HIS A 58 -7.05 3.54 -12.00
C HIS A 58 -5.70 2.78 -12.16
N TRP A 59 -5.21 2.08 -11.11
CA TRP A 59 -3.95 1.31 -11.10
C TRP A 59 -4.01 0.01 -11.92
N ASP A 60 -5.18 -0.36 -12.43
CA ASP A 60 -5.41 -1.49 -13.32
C ASP A 60 -5.05 -1.13 -14.76
N THR A 61 -3.74 -0.95 -15.01
CA THR A 61 -3.16 -0.40 -16.26
C THR A 61 -3.16 -1.38 -17.44
N HIS A 62 -4.32 -1.96 -17.73
CA HIS A 62 -4.53 -2.86 -18.88
C HIS A 62 -4.40 -2.17 -20.23
N HIS A 63 -4.51 -0.84 -20.23
CA HIS A 63 -4.42 0.04 -21.39
C HIS A 63 -3.45 1.18 -21.05
N GLN A 64 -2.65 1.62 -22.03
CA GLN A 64 -1.80 2.81 -21.92
C GLN A 64 -0.97 2.89 -20.63
N ASN A 65 -0.28 1.79 -20.26
CA ASN A 65 0.38 1.67 -18.97
C ASN A 65 1.36 2.83 -18.68
N PHE A 66 2.25 3.16 -19.62
CA PHE A 66 3.24 4.21 -19.38
C PHE A 66 2.64 5.63 -19.30
N PRO A 67 1.78 6.07 -20.23
CA PRO A 67 1.10 7.36 -20.09
C PRO A 67 0.31 7.48 -18.78
N LYS A 68 -0.49 6.47 -18.43
CA LYS A 68 -1.28 6.50 -17.18
C LYS A 68 -0.40 6.64 -15.94
N LEU A 69 0.67 5.85 -15.86
CA LEU A 69 1.62 5.93 -14.75
C LEU A 69 2.31 7.30 -14.69
N ARG A 70 2.86 7.77 -15.82
CA ARG A 70 3.64 9.01 -15.88
C ARG A 70 2.79 10.25 -15.61
N ASP A 71 1.60 10.32 -16.20
CA ASP A 71 0.82 11.57 -16.25
C ASP A 71 -0.26 11.65 -15.17
N GLY A 72 -0.72 10.50 -14.65
CA GLY A 72 -1.87 10.43 -13.75
C GLY A 72 -1.61 9.80 -12.39
N LEU A 73 -0.83 8.71 -12.31
CA LEU A 73 -0.74 7.91 -11.09
C LEU A 73 0.52 8.20 -10.26
N CYS A 74 1.70 8.15 -10.88
CA CYS A 74 2.97 8.32 -10.16
C CYS A 74 3.16 9.74 -9.60
N PRO A 75 2.85 10.85 -10.31
CA PRO A 75 3.06 12.19 -9.76
C PRO A 75 2.28 12.47 -8.46
N PRO A 76 0.95 12.23 -8.38
CA PRO A 76 0.24 12.44 -7.11
C PRO A 76 0.66 11.44 -6.03
N PHE A 77 1.07 10.21 -6.39
CA PHE A 77 1.60 9.26 -5.41
C PHE A 77 2.90 9.79 -4.80
N ASP A 78 3.86 10.15 -5.65
CA ASP A 78 5.19 10.62 -5.26
C ASP A 78 5.09 11.87 -4.37
N GLN A 79 4.27 12.85 -4.78
CA GLN A 79 4.01 14.04 -3.98
C GLN A 79 3.39 13.71 -2.62
N SER A 80 2.27 12.99 -2.63
CA SER A 80 1.45 12.80 -1.42
C SER A 80 2.10 11.84 -0.43
N PHE A 81 2.67 10.74 -0.92
CA PHE A 81 3.27 9.70 -0.10
C PHE A 81 4.60 10.16 0.51
N SER A 82 5.46 10.83 -0.27
CA SER A 82 6.71 11.38 0.26
C SER A 82 6.43 12.44 1.32
N MET A 83 5.48 13.35 1.06
CA MET A 83 5.06 14.34 2.05
C MET A 83 4.50 13.70 3.33
N PHE A 84 3.71 12.64 3.21
CA PHE A 84 3.18 11.91 4.37
C PHE A 84 4.29 11.34 5.25
N LEU A 85 5.29 10.69 4.64
CA LEU A 85 6.45 10.15 5.37
C LEU A 85 7.28 11.27 6.03
N GLU A 86 7.52 12.38 5.32
CA GLU A 86 8.23 13.54 5.87
C GLU A 86 7.48 14.17 7.06
N ASP A 87 6.16 14.31 6.97
CA ASP A 87 5.33 14.90 8.04
C ASP A 87 5.29 14.00 9.28
N LEU A 88 5.17 12.68 9.10
CA LEU A 88 5.28 11.73 10.21
C LEU A 88 6.67 11.78 10.86
N ALA A 89 7.74 11.84 10.06
CA ALA A 89 9.11 11.92 10.57
C ALA A 89 9.36 13.22 11.34
N ALA A 90 8.95 14.37 10.78
CA ALA A 90 9.11 15.68 11.40
C ALA A 90 8.38 15.81 12.75
N ARG A 91 7.36 14.97 12.98
CA ARG A 91 6.58 14.91 14.22
C ARG A 91 7.04 13.79 15.17
N GLY A 92 8.04 12.99 14.80
CA GLY A 92 8.48 11.84 15.58
C GLY A 92 7.45 10.70 15.63
N LEU A 93 6.49 10.68 14.71
CA LEU A 93 5.44 9.65 14.63
C LEU A 93 5.85 8.47 13.77
N LEU A 94 6.79 8.66 12.84
CA LEU A 94 7.22 7.60 11.93
C LEU A 94 7.89 6.43 12.68
N ASP A 95 8.64 6.71 13.75
CA ASP A 95 9.33 5.68 14.53
C ASP A 95 8.37 4.69 15.20
N SER A 96 7.16 5.14 15.55
CA SER A 96 6.12 4.31 16.19
C SER A 96 5.02 3.85 15.24
N THR A 97 5.06 4.26 13.96
CA THR A 97 4.02 3.96 12.97
C THR A 97 4.59 3.17 11.82
N LEU A 98 4.17 1.91 11.66
CA LEU A 98 4.44 1.16 10.44
C LEU A 98 3.52 1.65 9.32
N VAL A 99 4.12 2.26 8.30
CA VAL A 99 3.45 2.65 7.06
C VAL A 99 3.63 1.54 6.02
N VAL A 100 2.51 1.07 5.47
CA VAL A 100 2.47 0.04 4.42
C VAL A 100 1.76 0.59 3.20
N ALA A 101 2.45 0.69 2.07
CA ALA A 101 1.82 0.97 0.78
C ALA A 101 1.91 -0.29 -0.10
N CYS A 102 0.77 -0.94 -0.31
CA CYS A 102 0.64 -2.15 -1.11
C CYS A 102 -0.53 -2.05 -2.09
N GLY A 103 -0.41 -2.76 -3.21
CA GLY A 103 -1.56 -3.20 -4.02
C GLY A 103 -1.89 -4.67 -3.74
N GLU A 104 -2.72 -5.26 -4.59
CA GLU A 104 -3.20 -6.64 -4.43
C GLU A 104 -2.31 -7.67 -5.14
N PHE A 105 -1.80 -7.33 -6.33
CA PHE A 105 -0.95 -8.18 -7.16
C PHE A 105 -0.16 -7.37 -8.19
N GLY A 106 0.82 -8.02 -8.81
CA GLY A 106 1.71 -7.40 -9.78
C GLY A 106 1.09 -7.25 -11.15
N ARG A 107 1.89 -6.69 -12.06
CA ARG A 107 1.55 -6.53 -13.49
C ARG A 107 2.48 -7.37 -14.34
N SER A 108 1.98 -7.93 -15.43
CA SER A 108 2.73 -8.83 -16.32
C SER A 108 4.09 -8.23 -16.71
N PRO A 109 5.22 -8.96 -16.65
CA PRO A 109 6.55 -8.39 -16.87
C PRO A 109 6.76 -7.84 -18.28
N ARG A 110 5.89 -8.23 -19.23
CA ARG A 110 5.92 -7.79 -20.62
C ARG A 110 4.63 -7.06 -20.98
N ILE A 111 4.78 -5.87 -21.57
CA ILE A 111 3.67 -5.09 -22.14
C ILE A 111 2.93 -5.90 -23.21
N GLY A 112 1.60 -5.82 -23.20
CA GLY A 112 0.73 -6.50 -24.16
C GLY A 112 0.62 -8.03 -23.99
N LEU A 113 1.20 -8.59 -22.92
CA LEU A 113 0.96 -9.99 -22.56
C LEU A 113 -0.42 -10.12 -21.91
N ILE A 114 -1.27 -10.96 -22.49
CA ILE A 114 -2.58 -11.33 -21.93
C ILE A 114 -2.40 -12.64 -21.14
N THR A 115 -2.89 -12.66 -19.91
CA THR A 115 -2.74 -13.77 -18.97
C THR A 115 -4.07 -14.19 -18.36
N GLN A 116 -4.97 -13.25 -18.05
CA GLN A 116 -6.16 -13.54 -17.25
C GLN A 116 -7.42 -12.78 -17.68
N ASN A 117 -7.32 -11.47 -17.92
CA ASN A 117 -8.53 -10.64 -17.99
C ASN A 117 -9.21 -10.57 -19.37
N GLY A 118 -8.52 -10.97 -20.44
CA GLY A 118 -8.99 -10.88 -21.83
C GLY A 118 -9.18 -9.46 -22.39
N MET A 119 -8.90 -8.40 -21.61
CA MET A 119 -9.12 -6.99 -21.97
C MET A 119 -7.82 -6.21 -22.19
N THR A 120 -6.66 -6.79 -21.86
CA THR A 120 -5.36 -6.11 -21.94
C THR A 120 -4.97 -5.80 -23.39
N GLU A 121 -4.66 -4.52 -23.66
CA GLU A 121 -4.17 -4.06 -24.96
C GLU A 121 -2.65 -4.22 -25.10
N LYS A 122 -2.16 -4.09 -26.34
CA LYS A 122 -0.71 -4.04 -26.65
C LYS A 122 0.05 -2.95 -25.90
N THR A 123 -0.64 -1.97 -25.32
CA THR A 123 -0.05 -0.83 -24.58
C THR A 123 -0.12 -0.98 -23.06
N GLY A 124 -0.79 -2.03 -22.55
CA GLY A 124 -0.96 -2.23 -21.12
C GLY A 124 -0.29 -3.46 -20.56
N ARG A 125 -0.58 -3.77 -19.29
CA ARG A 125 -0.07 -4.94 -18.57
C ARG A 125 -1.21 -5.67 -17.88
N ASP A 126 -1.31 -6.99 -18.11
CA ASP A 126 -2.31 -7.84 -17.45
C ASP A 126 -1.92 -8.18 -16.00
N HIS A 127 -2.84 -8.83 -15.27
CA HIS A 127 -2.67 -9.30 -13.89
C HIS A 127 -1.54 -10.32 -13.79
N TRP A 128 -0.74 -10.21 -12.72
CA TRP A 128 0.42 -11.06 -12.52
C TRP A 128 0.66 -11.36 -11.03
N PRO A 129 0.09 -12.46 -10.50
CA PRO A 129 0.17 -12.79 -9.08
C PRO A 129 1.53 -13.38 -8.66
N HIS A 130 2.45 -13.60 -9.59
CA HIS A 130 3.72 -14.29 -9.30
C HIS A 130 4.78 -13.42 -8.60
N ALA A 131 4.68 -12.09 -8.69
CA ALA A 131 5.57 -11.15 -8.01
C ALA A 131 4.96 -9.74 -7.99
N PHE A 132 5.12 -9.02 -6.88
CA PHE A 132 4.81 -7.59 -6.75
C PHE A 132 5.66 -6.96 -5.64
N THR A 133 5.62 -5.64 -5.55
CA THR A 133 6.39 -4.85 -4.57
C THR A 133 5.45 -4.21 -3.55
N VAL A 134 5.89 -4.17 -2.31
CA VAL A 134 5.26 -3.40 -1.22
C VAL A 134 6.29 -2.43 -0.67
N LEU A 135 5.88 -1.21 -0.37
CA LEU A 135 6.73 -0.22 0.29
C LEU A 135 6.41 -0.20 1.78
N LEU A 136 7.46 -0.21 2.60
CA LEU A 136 7.39 -0.16 4.06
C LEU A 136 8.23 1.00 4.58
N ALA A 137 7.75 1.69 5.60
CA ALA A 137 8.49 2.73 6.29
C ALA A 137 8.04 2.84 7.76
N GLY A 138 8.94 3.30 8.63
CA GLY A 138 8.62 3.53 10.05
C GLY A 138 8.42 2.25 10.85
N GLY A 139 8.01 2.39 12.10
CA GLY A 139 7.73 1.25 13.00
C GLY A 139 8.94 0.37 13.30
N GLY A 140 10.17 0.85 13.10
CA GLY A 140 11.41 0.06 13.22
C GLY A 140 11.92 -0.52 11.91
N VAL A 141 11.19 -0.41 10.80
CA VAL A 141 11.70 -0.78 9.47
C VAL A 141 12.86 0.14 9.09
N ARG A 142 14.02 -0.46 8.76
CA ARG A 142 15.18 0.26 8.25
C ARG A 142 14.89 0.78 6.84
N GLY A 143 14.93 2.10 6.66
CA GLY A 143 14.78 2.74 5.34
C GLY A 143 15.98 2.54 4.42
N GLY A 144 15.82 2.89 3.13
CA GLY A 144 16.92 2.90 2.16
C GLY A 144 17.43 1.51 1.74
N GLN A 145 16.63 0.46 1.93
CA GLN A 145 16.96 -0.90 1.55
C GLN A 145 15.94 -1.48 0.56
N VAL A 146 16.38 -2.51 -0.17
CA VAL A 146 15.52 -3.43 -0.92
C VAL A 146 15.63 -4.80 -0.25
N TYR A 147 14.50 -5.40 0.09
CA TYR A 147 14.44 -6.74 0.66
C TYR A 147 13.92 -7.74 -0.38
N GLY A 148 14.74 -8.75 -0.67
CA GLY A 148 14.47 -9.73 -1.73
C GLY A 148 14.73 -9.21 -3.14
N ALA A 149 14.48 -10.07 -4.13
CA ALA A 149 14.68 -9.76 -5.53
C ALA A 149 13.72 -10.57 -6.42
N THR A 150 13.46 -10.05 -7.61
CA THR A 150 12.79 -10.79 -8.68
C THR A 150 13.79 -11.38 -9.68
N SER A 151 13.32 -12.25 -10.57
CA SER A 151 14.06 -12.73 -11.73
C SER A 151 14.54 -11.56 -12.59
N SER A 152 15.51 -11.80 -13.48
CA SER A 152 16.00 -10.78 -14.42
C SER A 152 14.91 -10.15 -15.30
N THR A 153 13.78 -10.83 -15.46
CA THR A 153 12.59 -10.35 -16.19
C THR A 153 11.58 -9.63 -15.30
N GLY A 154 11.77 -9.58 -13.99
CA GLY A 154 10.82 -9.04 -13.03
C GLY A 154 9.55 -9.89 -12.83
N GLY A 155 9.51 -11.11 -13.37
CA GLY A 155 8.29 -11.92 -13.43
C GLY A 155 8.10 -12.85 -12.24
N PHE A 156 9.15 -13.25 -11.54
CA PHE A 156 9.03 -14.19 -10.43
C PHE A 156 9.93 -13.76 -9.29
N VAL A 157 9.59 -14.15 -8.06
CA VAL A 157 10.47 -13.95 -6.91
C VAL A 157 11.69 -14.87 -7.04
N ALA A 158 12.89 -14.32 -6.88
CA ALA A 158 14.16 -15.02 -7.02
C ALA A 158 14.93 -15.14 -5.69
N ASP A 159 14.78 -14.17 -4.79
CA ASP A 159 15.48 -14.15 -3.50
C ASP A 159 14.60 -13.57 -2.38
N ASN A 160 14.77 -14.12 -1.17
CA ASN A 160 14.04 -13.81 0.06
C ASN A 160 12.51 -13.65 -0.15
N PRO A 161 11.80 -14.75 -0.48
CA PRO A 161 10.38 -14.69 -0.75
C PRO A 161 9.58 -14.25 0.47
N VAL A 162 8.61 -13.38 0.22
CA VAL A 162 7.64 -12.88 1.20
C VAL A 162 6.26 -13.17 0.64
N THR A 163 5.45 -13.90 1.39
CA THR A 163 4.06 -14.17 1.04
C THR A 163 3.15 -13.05 1.57
N PRO A 164 1.91 -12.91 1.04
CA PRO A 164 0.92 -12.04 1.66
C PRO A 164 0.67 -12.36 3.15
N ALA A 165 0.74 -13.64 3.53
CA ALA A 165 0.60 -14.06 4.92
C ALA A 165 1.75 -13.54 5.81
N ASP A 166 2.98 -13.51 5.30
CA ASP A 166 4.15 -12.96 6.03
C ASP A 166 4.04 -11.44 6.21
N LEU A 167 3.52 -10.73 5.21
CA LEU A 167 3.22 -9.31 5.32
C LEU A 167 2.14 -9.06 6.39
N SER A 168 1.05 -9.83 6.37
CA SER A 168 0.02 -9.76 7.42
C SER A 168 0.58 -10.06 8.81
N ALA A 169 1.45 -11.07 8.93
CA ALA A 169 2.14 -11.40 10.17
C ALA A 169 2.99 -10.24 10.68
N THR A 170 3.70 -9.57 9.77
CA THR A 170 4.53 -8.39 10.08
C THR A 170 3.68 -7.24 10.61
N ILE A 171 2.53 -6.96 9.99
CA ILE A 171 1.61 -5.90 10.46
C ILE A 171 1.03 -6.24 11.84
N LEU A 172 0.54 -7.48 12.03
CA LEU A 172 -0.02 -7.91 13.31
C LEU A 172 1.03 -7.91 14.43
N PHE A 173 2.27 -8.28 14.12
CA PHE A 173 3.38 -8.20 15.06
C PHE A 173 3.61 -6.76 15.56
N HIS A 174 3.56 -5.76 14.68
CA HIS A 174 3.68 -4.35 15.09
C HIS A 174 2.49 -3.87 15.93
N LEU A 175 1.32 -4.48 15.77
CA LEU A 175 0.13 -4.24 16.61
C LEU A 175 0.17 -5.03 17.93
N GLY A 176 1.19 -5.86 18.18
CA GLY A 176 1.26 -6.74 19.35
C GLY A 176 0.26 -7.89 19.33
N ILE A 177 -0.24 -8.27 18.15
CA ILE A 177 -1.20 -9.36 17.95
C ILE A 177 -0.46 -10.59 17.43
N ASP A 178 -0.63 -11.71 18.13
CA ASP A 178 -0.14 -13.01 17.66
C ASP A 178 -0.98 -13.51 16.48
N ILE A 179 -0.35 -13.67 15.30
CA ILE A 179 -1.02 -14.17 14.09
C ILE A 179 -1.48 -15.63 14.23
N HIS A 180 -0.91 -16.40 15.14
CA HIS A 180 -1.33 -17.78 15.38
C HIS A 180 -2.46 -17.88 16.42
N ARG A 181 -2.95 -16.74 16.93
CA ARG A 181 -4.13 -16.70 17.79
C ARG A 181 -5.32 -17.33 17.08
N GLU A 182 -6.03 -18.18 17.81
CA GLU A 182 -7.24 -18.82 17.32
C GLU A 182 -8.49 -18.01 17.68
N TYR A 183 -9.48 -18.04 16.80
CA TYR A 183 -10.81 -17.50 16.99
C TYR A 183 -11.86 -18.52 16.55
N ASP A 184 -13.04 -18.46 17.16
CA ASP A 184 -14.17 -19.30 16.77
C ASP A 184 -14.88 -18.64 15.57
N ASP A 185 -14.80 -19.26 14.40
CA ASP A 185 -15.61 -18.86 13.26
C ASP A 185 -17.07 -19.26 13.53
N GLN A 186 -17.92 -18.28 13.81
CA GLN A 186 -19.34 -18.51 14.09
C GLN A 186 -20.09 -19.12 12.91
N PHE A 187 -19.62 -18.90 11.68
CA PHE A 187 -20.23 -19.46 10.48
C PHE A 187 -19.83 -20.91 10.27
N GLN A 188 -18.54 -21.22 10.34
CA GLN A 188 -18.01 -22.57 10.09
C GLN A 188 -18.05 -23.48 11.33
N ARG A 189 -18.21 -22.91 12.53
CA ARG A 189 -18.20 -23.60 13.83
C ARG A 189 -16.94 -24.43 14.08
N VAL A 190 -15.80 -23.90 13.65
CA VAL A 190 -14.48 -24.49 13.89
C VAL A 190 -13.51 -23.41 14.36
N PRO A 191 -12.51 -23.77 15.19
CA PRO A 191 -11.41 -22.87 15.49
C PRO A 191 -10.64 -22.56 14.21
N GLN A 192 -10.34 -21.29 13.99
CA GLN A 192 -9.53 -20.78 12.88
C GLN A 192 -8.39 -19.94 13.43
N ARG A 193 -7.23 -19.96 12.76
CA ARG A 193 -6.12 -19.06 13.08
C ARG A 193 -6.27 -17.75 12.32
N LEU A 194 -5.75 -16.65 12.86
CA LEU A 194 -5.69 -15.38 12.11
C LEU A 194 -4.81 -15.50 10.86
N GLY A 195 -3.78 -16.34 10.89
CA GLY A 195 -2.99 -16.70 9.72
C GLY A 195 -1.81 -17.64 10.03
N GLU A 196 -1.05 -17.95 8.98
CA GLU A 196 0.07 -18.91 9.04
C GLU A 196 1.43 -18.29 8.71
N GLY A 197 1.48 -17.00 8.33
CA GLY A 197 2.71 -16.33 7.96
C GLY A 197 3.63 -16.02 9.14
N LEU A 198 4.87 -15.63 8.82
CA LEU A 198 5.89 -15.27 9.80
C LEU A 198 6.30 -13.80 9.63
N PRO A 199 6.47 -13.02 10.71
CA PRO A 199 6.96 -11.64 10.61
C PRO A 199 8.33 -11.58 9.94
N ILE A 200 8.50 -10.65 9.01
CA ILE A 200 9.71 -10.51 8.20
C ILE A 200 10.84 -9.92 9.08
N ARG A 201 11.75 -10.77 9.54
CA ARG A 201 12.83 -10.40 10.48
C ARG A 201 13.94 -9.55 9.87
N GLY A 202 14.10 -9.55 8.55
CA GLY A 202 15.21 -8.87 7.87
C GLY A 202 14.97 -7.39 7.55
N LEU A 203 13.85 -6.82 8.01
CA LEU A 203 13.48 -5.43 7.71
C LEU A 203 14.19 -4.39 8.58
N GLY A 204 14.85 -4.77 9.67
CA GLY A 204 15.47 -3.81 10.62
C GLY A 204 15.25 -4.23 12.05
#